data_AF-A0A7S1NY60-F1
#
_entry.id   AF-A0A7S1NY60-F1
#
_cell.length_a   1.000
_cell.length_b   1.000
_cell.length_c   1.000
_cell.angle_alpha   90.00
_cell.angle_beta   90.00
_cell.angle_gamma   90.00
#
_symmetry.space_group_name_H-M   'P 1'
#
loop_
_entity.id
_entity.type
_entity.pdbx_description
1 polymer ?
#
loop_
_entity_poly.entity_id
_entity_poly.type
_entity_poly.pdbx_seq_one_letter_code
_entity_poly.pdbx_strand_id
1 'polypeptide(L)'
;RWHSLPPFSVSPAAGCVPVRGAVECTVSFTPDRASVYDATVTCHGRADDGTDVDVLEIEAHEEGQGGLLRQMGVTGIAKVAHLKLPRSAAPEIHFGCAAPGVRQETKMLVQNTTPVRTSFEV
;
A
#
# COMPACT_ATOMS: atom_id res chain seq x y z
N ARG A 1 16.60 -16.10 -0.48
CA ARG A 1 15.52 -15.78 -1.44
C ARG A 1 14.31 -15.28 -0.69
N TRP A 2 13.72 -14.18 -1.16
CA TRP A 2 12.49 -13.58 -0.66
C TRP A 2 11.27 -14.13 -1.38
N HIS A 3 10.20 -14.30 -0.62
CA HIS A 3 8.86 -14.65 -1.07
C HIS A 3 7.89 -13.59 -0.55
N SER A 4 7.14 -12.98 -1.46
CA SER A 4 6.10 -11.98 -1.16
C SER A 4 4.92 -12.16 -2.11
N LEU A 5 3.74 -11.70 -1.70
CA LEU A 5 2.53 -11.69 -2.53
C LEU A 5 2.19 -10.25 -2.93
N PRO A 6 1.61 -10.04 -4.13
CA PRO A 6 1.06 -8.73 -4.51
C PRO A 6 0.11 -8.19 -3.42
N PRO A 7 0.09 -6.88 -3.18
CA PRO A 7 0.79 -5.82 -3.92
C PRO A 7 2.24 -5.54 -3.46
N PHE A 8 2.81 -6.40 -2.61
CA PHE A 8 4.17 -6.24 -2.10
C PHE A 8 5.19 -7.02 -2.92
N SER A 9 6.35 -6.42 -3.16
CA SER A 9 7.49 -7.07 -3.83
C SER A 9 8.80 -6.71 -3.14
N VAL A 10 9.82 -7.58 -3.26
CA VAL A 10 11.17 -7.35 -2.71
C VAL A 10 12.20 -7.47 -3.82
N SER A 11 13.14 -6.52 -3.87
CA SER A 11 14.26 -6.52 -4.82
C SER A 11 15.59 -6.27 -4.08
N PRO A 12 16.64 -7.08 -4.31
CA PRO A 12 16.63 -8.29 -5.12
C PRO A 12 15.87 -9.44 -4.43
N ALA A 13 15.18 -10.27 -5.22
CA ALA A 13 14.46 -11.43 -4.67
C ALA A 13 15.41 -12.55 -4.19
N ALA A 14 16.67 -12.56 -4.62
CA ALA A 14 17.70 -13.47 -4.14
C ALA A 14 19.08 -12.84 -4.31
N GLY A 15 20.04 -13.30 -3.51
CA GLY A 15 21.43 -12.86 -3.56
C GLY A 15 22.24 -13.56 -2.47
N CYS A 16 23.54 -13.27 -2.43
CA CYS A 16 24.44 -13.77 -1.41
C CYS A 16 24.86 -12.63 -0.48
N VAL A 17 24.85 -12.88 0.83
CA VAL A 17 25.37 -11.94 1.82
C VAL A 17 26.83 -12.31 2.06
N PRO A 18 27.80 -11.42 1.79
CA PRO A 18 29.20 -11.74 2.04
C PRO A 18 29.46 -11.93 3.53
N VAL A 19 30.52 -12.68 3.86
CA VAL A 19 30.92 -12.92 5.25
C VAL A 19 31.13 -11.59 5.96
N ARG A 20 30.39 -11.38 7.07
CA ARG A 20 30.37 -10.13 7.85
C ARG A 20 29.94 -8.90 7.05
N GLY A 21 29.24 -9.09 5.93
CA GLY A 21 28.66 -8.02 5.13
C GLY A 21 27.15 -7.92 5.30
N ALA A 22 26.55 -7.01 4.54
CA ALA A 22 25.11 -6.80 4.47
C ALA A 22 24.71 -6.59 3.01
N VAL A 23 23.44 -6.87 2.71
CA VAL A 23 22.82 -6.60 1.41
C VAL A 23 21.58 -5.75 1.66
N GLU A 24 21.47 -4.64 0.94
CA GLU A 24 20.27 -3.81 0.95
C GLU A 24 19.19 -4.48 0.10
N CYS A 25 17.97 -4.54 0.64
CA CYS A 25 16.78 -5.01 -0.08
C CYS A 25 15.73 -3.91 -0.06
N THR A 26 15.10 -3.64 -1.20
CA THR A 26 14.00 -2.69 -1.35
C THR A 26 12.68 -3.45 -1.32
N VAL A 27 11.80 -3.09 -0.39
CA VAL A 27 10.40 -3.54 -0.39
C VAL A 27 9.54 -2.49 -1.11
N SER A 28 8.74 -2.90 -2.08
CA SER A 28 7.86 -2.04 -2.88
C SER A 28 6.40 -2.43 -2.70
N PHE A 29 5.51 -1.43 -2.77
CA PHE A 29 4.05 -1.58 -2.61
C PHE A 29 3.33 -0.94 -3.80
N THR A 30 2.59 -1.75 -4.57
CA THR A 30 1.87 -1.30 -5.77
C THR A 30 0.45 -1.87 -5.79
N PRO A 31 -0.48 -1.26 -5.02
CA PRO A 31 -1.86 -1.72 -4.91
C PRO A 31 -2.68 -1.43 -6.16
N ASP A 32 -3.59 -2.34 -6.51
CA ASP A 32 -4.51 -2.22 -7.65
C ASP A 32 -5.81 -1.46 -7.29
N ARG A 33 -6.16 -1.40 -6.01
CA ARG A 33 -7.40 -0.83 -5.49
C ARG A 33 -7.16 -0.03 -4.22
N ALA A 34 -8.10 0.83 -3.86
CA ALA A 34 -8.12 1.44 -2.53
C ALA A 34 -8.55 0.42 -1.48
N SER A 35 -7.62 0.05 -0.61
CA SER A 35 -7.83 -0.87 0.50
C SER A 35 -6.69 -0.74 1.51
N VAL A 36 -6.87 -1.35 2.67
CA VAL A 36 -5.76 -1.75 3.54
C VAL A 36 -5.27 -3.12 3.06
N TYR A 37 -3.96 -3.30 2.97
CA TYR A 37 -3.31 -4.55 2.60
C TYR A 37 -2.35 -4.95 3.71
N ASP A 38 -2.54 -6.15 4.23
CA ASP A 38 -1.66 -6.78 5.22
C ASP A 38 -1.13 -8.08 4.62
N ALA A 39 0.18 -8.30 4.73
CA ALA A 39 0.83 -9.50 4.21
C ALA A 39 2.06 -9.89 5.03
N THR A 40 2.56 -11.09 4.77
CA THR A 40 3.81 -11.59 5.30
C THR A 40 4.82 -11.74 4.18
N VAL A 41 6.01 -11.17 4.37
CA VAL A 41 7.17 -11.37 3.50
C VAL A 41 8.10 -12.36 4.19
N THR A 42 8.55 -13.38 3.46
CA THR A 42 9.38 -14.46 4.01
C THR A 42 10.74 -14.49 3.32
N CYS A 43 11.82 -14.45 4.09
CA CYS A 43 13.18 -14.71 3.60
C CYS A 43 13.56 -16.15 3.91
N HIS A 44 13.98 -16.89 2.89
CA HIS A 44 14.64 -18.18 3.01
C HIS A 44 16.14 -17.98 2.79
N GLY A 45 16.94 -18.23 3.80
CA GLY A 45 18.38 -18.27 3.67
C GLY A 45 18.89 -19.71 3.48
N ARG A 46 20.07 -19.84 2.87
CA ARG A 46 20.81 -21.10 2.75
C ARG A 46 22.27 -20.84 3.14
N ALA A 47 22.89 -21.77 3.88
CA ALA A 47 24.32 -21.74 4.11
C ALA A 47 25.06 -22.31 2.88
N ASP A 48 26.22 -21.75 2.54
CA ASP A 48 27.04 -22.20 1.40
C ASP A 48 27.58 -23.64 1.56
N ASP A 49 27.40 -24.27 2.72
CA ASP A 49 27.78 -25.67 2.97
C ASP A 49 26.86 -26.71 2.27
N GLY A 50 25.88 -26.25 1.50
CA GLY A 50 25.02 -27.10 0.69
C GLY A 50 23.82 -27.67 1.43
N THR A 51 23.64 -27.36 2.72
CA THR A 51 22.50 -27.84 3.50
C THR A 51 21.25 -27.03 3.17
N ASP A 52 20.32 -27.61 2.38
CA ASP A 52 18.96 -27.08 2.26
C ASP A 52 18.23 -27.42 3.57
N VAL A 53 18.05 -26.42 4.43
CA VAL A 53 17.14 -26.53 5.58
C VAL A 53 15.72 -26.34 5.06
N ASP A 54 15.12 -27.45 4.68
CA ASP A 54 13.72 -27.51 4.33
C ASP A 54 12.86 -27.23 5.58
N VAL A 55 11.89 -26.35 5.38
CA VAL A 55 10.86 -25.84 6.28
C VAL A 55 10.73 -26.57 7.62
N LEU A 56 11.20 -25.95 8.70
CA LEU A 56 10.68 -26.20 10.04
C LEU A 56 9.78 -25.02 10.42
N GLU A 57 8.52 -25.33 10.74
CA GLU A 57 7.54 -24.41 11.31
C GLU A 57 8.15 -23.76 12.57
N ILE A 58 8.24 -22.44 12.60
CA ILE A 58 8.78 -21.72 13.77
C ILE A 58 7.60 -21.18 14.57
N GLU A 59 7.34 -21.82 15.72
CA GLU A 59 6.75 -21.13 16.86
C GLU A 59 7.78 -20.11 17.37
N ALA A 60 7.39 -18.85 17.35
CA ALA A 60 8.23 -17.73 17.75
C ALA A 60 8.53 -17.79 19.26
N HIS A 61 9.77 -18.09 19.66
CA HIS A 61 10.40 -17.41 20.79
C HIS A 61 11.92 -17.60 20.81
N GLU A 62 12.58 -16.48 21.09
CA GLU A 62 13.91 -16.33 21.68
C GLU A 62 15.16 -16.81 20.93
N GLU A 63 16.24 -16.09 21.25
CA GLU A 63 17.59 -16.21 20.72
C GLU A 63 18.09 -17.66 20.74
N GLY A 64 17.94 -18.35 19.62
CA GLY A 64 18.43 -19.70 19.44
C GLY A 64 18.55 -20.00 17.96
N GLN A 65 19.75 -20.40 17.53
CA GLN A 65 20.07 -20.82 16.18
C GLN A 65 19.11 -21.94 15.72
N GLY A 66 18.11 -21.60 14.90
CA GLY A 66 17.18 -22.58 14.34
C GLY A 66 16.34 -21.98 13.21
N GLY A 67 16.68 -22.32 11.96
CA GLY A 67 15.97 -21.92 10.75
C GLY A 67 16.46 -20.60 10.14
N LEU A 68 16.97 -20.63 8.89
CA LEU A 68 17.25 -19.42 8.09
C LEU A 68 15.96 -18.85 7.45
N LEU A 69 14.80 -19.16 8.01
CA LEU A 69 13.51 -18.61 7.60
C LEU A 69 13.15 -17.43 8.50
N ARG A 70 13.01 -16.25 7.92
CA ARG A 70 12.59 -15.04 8.65
C ARG A 70 11.34 -14.46 8.01
N GLN A 71 10.29 -14.36 8.82
CA GLN A 71 9.04 -13.72 8.42
C GLN A 71 9.00 -12.26 8.91
N MET A 72 8.42 -11.39 8.10
CA MET A 72 8.20 -9.99 8.40
C MET A 72 6.77 -9.61 8.01
N GLY A 73 6.03 -9.00 8.94
CA GLY A 73 4.73 -8.39 8.64
C GLY A 73 4.92 -7.09 7.87
N VAL A 74 4.15 -6.90 6.80
CA VAL A 74 4.10 -5.67 6.01
C VAL A 74 2.67 -5.19 5.88
N THR A 75 2.47 -3.89 6.08
CA THR A 75 1.18 -3.23 5.94
C THR A 75 1.31 -2.05 4.99
N GLY A 76 0.37 -1.95 4.04
CA GLY A 76 0.31 -0.90 3.03
C GLY A 76 -1.12 -0.40 2.90
N ILE A 77 -1.31 0.91 2.83
CA ILE A 77 -2.64 1.51 2.69
C ILE A 77 -2.72 2.24 1.35
N ALA A 78 -3.58 1.73 0.49
CA ALA A 78 -3.92 2.34 -0.79
C ALA A 78 -5.17 3.20 -0.63
N LYS A 79 -5.11 4.45 -1.06
CA LYS A 79 -6.22 5.41 -0.95
C LYS A 79 -6.51 5.97 -2.33
N VAL A 80 -7.79 6.07 -2.68
CA VAL A 80 -8.23 6.79 -3.88
C VAL A 80 -8.74 8.17 -3.49
N ALA A 81 -8.60 9.11 -4.41
CA ALA A 81 -9.25 10.40 -4.33
C ALA A 81 -10.77 10.25 -4.47
N HIS A 82 -11.53 10.82 -3.54
CA HIS A 82 -12.99 10.92 -3.65
C HIS A 82 -13.40 12.37 -3.44
N LEU A 83 -13.89 12.99 -4.51
CA LEU A 83 -14.58 14.27 -4.45
C LEU A 83 -16.06 14.03 -4.20
N LYS A 84 -16.62 14.73 -3.23
CA LYS A 84 -18.06 14.82 -3.02
C LYS A 84 -18.53 16.22 -3.36
N LEU A 85 -19.61 16.28 -4.13
CA LEU A 85 -20.43 17.48 -4.29
C LEU A 85 -21.56 17.42 -3.26
N PRO A 86 -21.93 18.54 -2.60
CA PRO A 86 -22.99 18.57 -1.62
C PRO A 86 -24.34 18.31 -2.30
N ARG A 87 -25.12 17.44 -1.64
CA ARG A 87 -26.43 16.85 -2.00
C ARG A 87 -26.36 15.54 -2.79
N SER A 88 -26.31 14.48 -1.97
CA SER A 88 -26.74 13.11 -2.25
C SER A 88 -27.91 13.05 -3.25
N ALA A 89 -27.75 12.21 -4.27
CA ALA A 89 -28.72 11.75 -5.29
C ALA A 89 -29.04 12.62 -6.52
N ALA A 90 -28.85 13.94 -6.54
CA ALA A 90 -29.01 14.74 -7.77
C ALA A 90 -28.16 16.03 -7.73
N PRO A 91 -27.14 16.19 -8.60
CA PRO A 91 -26.28 17.37 -8.63
C PRO A 91 -26.96 18.52 -9.40
N GLU A 92 -28.09 19.02 -8.91
CA GLU A 92 -28.81 20.12 -9.54
C GLU A 92 -28.63 21.43 -8.75
N ILE A 93 -28.22 22.48 -9.47
CA ILE A 93 -28.16 23.85 -8.93
C ILE A 93 -29.40 24.61 -9.42
N HIS A 94 -30.30 24.92 -8.51
CA HIS A 94 -31.49 25.72 -8.81
C HIS A 94 -31.24 27.18 -8.49
N PHE A 95 -31.32 28.04 -9.51
CA PHE A 95 -31.24 29.49 -9.35
C PHE A 95 -32.60 30.12 -8.98
N GLY A 96 -33.71 29.36 -9.11
CA GLY A 96 -35.06 29.88 -8.83
C GLY A 96 -35.50 30.90 -9.87
N CYS A 97 -36.16 31.98 -9.42
CA CYS A 97 -36.65 33.05 -10.29
C CYS A 97 -35.64 34.21 -10.34
N ALA A 98 -35.17 34.55 -11.53
CA ALA A 98 -34.31 35.72 -11.77
C ALA A 98 -35.03 36.74 -12.66
N ALA A 99 -34.91 38.03 -12.33
CA ALA A 99 -35.41 39.11 -13.18
C ALA A 99 -34.51 39.29 -14.42
N PRO A 100 -35.07 39.68 -15.59
CA PRO A 100 -34.26 39.89 -16.79
C PRO A 100 -33.13 40.89 -16.57
N GLY A 101 -31.92 40.52 -16.98
CA GLY A 101 -30.72 41.36 -16.86
C GLY A 101 -30.04 41.36 -15.48
N VAL A 102 -30.60 40.67 -14.48
CA VAL A 102 -29.97 40.56 -13.14
C VAL A 102 -29.04 39.34 -13.09
N ARG A 103 -27.78 39.55 -12.72
CA ARG A 103 -26.82 38.47 -12.46
C ARG A 103 -27.13 37.80 -11.13
N GLN A 104 -27.28 36.48 -11.15
CA GLN A 104 -27.43 35.67 -9.96
C GLN A 104 -26.22 34.73 -9.84
N GLU A 105 -25.67 34.60 -8.63
CA GLU A 105 -24.54 33.73 -8.34
C GLU A 105 -24.92 32.70 -7.28
N THR A 106 -24.40 31.49 -7.40
CA THR A 106 -24.51 30.45 -6.38
C THR A 106 -23.16 29.77 -6.19
N LYS A 107 -22.82 29.47 -4.94
CA LYS A 107 -21.56 28.81 -4.58
C LYS A 107 -21.85 27.34 -4.29
N MET A 108 -20.98 26.45 -4.78
CA MET A 108 -20.95 25.05 -4.37
C MET A 108 -19.63 24.72 -3.67
N LEU A 109 -19.69 23.81 -2.70
CA LEU A 109 -18.50 23.30 -2.04
C LEU A 109 -18.02 22.05 -2.77
N VAL A 110 -16.79 21.99 -3.22
CA VAL A 110 -16.17 20.72 -3.66
C VAL A 110 -15.38 20.18 -2.49
N GLN A 111 -15.78 19.04 -1.94
CA GLN A 111 -15.13 18.48 -0.75
C GLN A 111 -14.34 17.22 -1.10
N ASN A 112 -13.03 17.25 -0.85
CA ASN A 112 -12.23 16.03 -0.80
C ASN A 112 -12.43 15.37 0.56
N THR A 113 -13.07 14.20 0.60
CA THR A 113 -13.28 13.46 1.85
C THR A 113 -12.19 12.43 2.11
N THR A 114 -11.08 12.47 1.37
CA THR A 114 -10.03 11.46 1.44
C THR A 114 -8.71 12.01 1.98
N PRO A 115 -7.83 11.15 2.53
CA PRO A 115 -6.55 11.58 3.09
C PRO A 115 -5.50 11.90 2.03
N VAL A 116 -5.82 11.69 0.75
CA VAL A 116 -4.92 11.94 -0.37
C VAL A 116 -5.32 13.23 -1.06
N ARG A 117 -4.33 13.98 -1.57
CA ARG A 117 -4.58 15.21 -2.33
C ARG A 117 -5.37 14.88 -3.59
N THR A 118 -6.32 15.76 -3.92
CA THR A 118 -7.12 15.67 -5.14
C THR A 118 -7.16 17.02 -5.83
N SER A 119 -6.98 17.04 -7.14
CA SER A 119 -7.20 18.20 -8.01
C SER A 119 -8.55 18.08 -8.73
N PHE A 120 -9.11 19.21 -9.18
CA PHE A 120 -10.26 19.25 -10.08
C PHE A 120 -9.99 20.22 -11.23
N GLU A 121 -10.62 19.99 -12.36
CA GLU A 121 -10.55 20.81 -13.57
C GLU A 121 -11.97 21.23 -13.96
N VAL A 122 -12.14 22.45 -14.52
CA VAL A 122 -13.42 23.07 -14.90
C VAL A 122 -13.34 23.54 -16.34
#